data_AF-A0A1H4ZXM0-F1
#
_entry.id   AF-A0A1H4ZXM0-F1
#
_cell.length_a   1.000
_cell.length_b   1.000
_cell.length_c   1.000
_cell.angle_alpha   90.00
_cell.angle_beta   90.00
_cell.angle_gamma   90.00
#
_symmetry.space_group_name_H-M   'P 1'
#
loop_
_entity.id
_entity.type
_entity.pdbx_description
1 polymer ?
#
loop_
_entity_poly.entity_id
_entity_poly.type
_entity_poly.pdbx_seq_one_letter_code
_entity_poly.pdbx_strand_id
1 'polypeptide(L)' 'MSHSLPDRYLTPVDVAELLGVPIETIYQWRRKRTGPRGFRVGRHVRFDPTDVQTWVRAQMEGAAA' A
#
# COMPACT_ATOMS: atom_id res chain seq x y z
N MET A 1 10.46 -13.28 11.81
CA MET A 1 11.00 -11.90 11.85
C MET A 1 9.96 -11.06 12.58
N SER A 2 10.26 -10.66 13.81
CA SER A 2 9.34 -9.86 14.63
C SER A 2 9.28 -8.47 14.03
N HIS A 3 8.30 -8.21 13.17
CA HIS A 3 8.05 -6.86 12.68
C HIS A 3 7.44 -6.08 13.85
N SER A 4 8.24 -5.24 14.52
CA SER A 4 7.68 -4.25 15.43
C SER A 4 6.68 -3.41 14.66
N LEU A 5 5.52 -3.15 15.26
CA LEU A 5 4.48 -2.37 14.60
C LEU A 5 5.03 -0.96 14.33
N PRO A 6 4.75 -0.38 13.16
CA PRO A 6 5.14 0.98 12.85
C PRO A 6 4.40 1.96 13.78
N ASP A 7 5.02 3.12 14.03
CA ASP A 7 4.42 4.22 14.80
C ASP A 7 3.10 4.71 14.18
N ARG A 8 2.99 4.64 12.85
CA ARG A 8 1.78 4.99 12.10
C ARG A 8 1.55 4.09 10.88
N TYR A 9 0.32 3.62 10.74
CA TYR A 9 -0.17 2.98 9.52
C TYR A 9 -0.76 3.99 8.53
N LEU A 10 -0.52 3.76 7.25
CA LEU A 10 -1.01 4.58 6.15
C LEU A 10 -2.46 4.26 5.83
N THR A 11 -3.25 5.28 5.51
CA THR A 11 -4.59 5.14 4.93
C THR A 11 -4.52 5.02 3.41
N PRO A 12 -5.61 4.61 2.73
CA PRO A 12 -5.71 4.73 1.27
C PRO A 12 -5.35 6.12 0.76
N VAL A 13 -5.72 7.18 1.49
CA VAL A 13 -5.46 8.56 1.12
C VAL A 13 -3.98 8.86 1.22
N ASP A 14 -3.33 8.49 2.33
CA ASP A 14 -1.88 8.68 2.47
C ASP A 14 -1.11 7.95 1.35
N VAL A 15 -1.53 6.74 0.96
CA VAL A 15 -0.89 5.98 -0.14
C VAL A 15 -1.16 6.64 -1.50
N ALA A 16 -2.36 7.14 -1.73
CA ALA A 16 -2.71 7.86 -2.96
C ALA A 16 -1.87 9.13 -3.12
N GLU A 17 -1.74 9.92 -2.04
CA GLU A 17 -0.91 11.12 -2.03
C GLU A 17 0.58 10.80 -2.19
N LEU A 18 1.07 9.77 -1.49
CA LEU A 18 2.47 9.32 -1.59
C LEU A 18 2.87 8.94 -3.02
N LEU A 19 1.96 8.28 -3.74
CA LEU A 19 2.19 7.82 -5.11
C LEU A 19 1.76 8.84 -6.17
N GLY A 20 1.11 9.94 -5.78
CA GLY A 20 0.56 10.93 -6.71
C GLY A 20 -0.55 10.37 -7.62
N VAL A 21 -1.31 9.37 -7.14
CA VAL A 21 -2.38 8.73 -7.91
C VAL A 21 -3.76 9.05 -7.33
N PRO A 22 -4.85 9.02 -8.13
CA PRO A 22 -6.20 9.13 -7.60
C PRO A 22 -6.50 8.04 -6.58
N ILE A 23 -7.27 8.39 -5.54
CA ILE A 23 -7.72 7.44 -4.51
C ILE A 23 -8.49 6.24 -5.09
N GLU A 24 -9.20 6.47 -6.20
CA GLU A 24 -9.92 5.44 -6.95
C GLU A 24 -8.97 4.35 -7.47
N THR A 25 -7.74 4.71 -7.86
CA THR A 25 -6.71 3.75 -8.26
C THR A 25 -6.37 2.81 -7.12
N ILE A 26 -6.25 3.32 -5.89
CA ILE A 26 -6.02 2.49 -4.70
C ILE A 26 -7.19 1.53 -4.45
N TYR A 27 -8.43 1.98 -4.64
CA TYR A 27 -9.60 1.10 -4.52
C TYR A 27 -9.67 0.06 -5.64
N GLN A 28 -9.31 0.42 -6.87
CA GLN A 28 -9.24 -0.50 -7.99
C GLN A 28 -8.19 -1.59 -7.75
N TRP A 29 -6.99 -1.21 -7.30
CA TRP A 29 -5.93 -2.11 -6.88
C TRP A 29 -6.40 -3.11 -5.83
N ARG A 30 -7.15 -2.64 -4.84
CA ARG A 30 -7.74 -3.50 -3.81
C ARG A 30 -8.77 -4.47 -4.36
N ARG A 31 -9.61 -4.04 -5.32
CA ARG A 31 -10.59 -4.90 -5.99
C ARG A 31 -9.92 -5.96 -6.86
N LYS A 32 -8.88 -5.56 -7.61
CA LYS A 32 -8.10 -6.44 -8.50
C LYS A 32 -7.07 -7.30 -7.76
N ARG A 33 -6.87 -7.06 -6.46
CA ARG A 33 -5.81 -7.67 -5.63
C ARG A 33 -4.40 -7.38 -6.19
N THR A 34 -4.23 -6.26 -6.86
CA THR A 34 -2.98 -5.80 -7.48
C THR A 34 -2.54 -4.52 -6.76
N GLY A 35 -1.59 -4.57 -5.83
CA GLY A 35 -1.21 -3.38 -5.07
C GLY A 35 -0.47 -3.70 -3.77
N PRO A 36 -0.11 -2.67 -2.98
CA PRO A 36 0.57 -2.86 -1.71
C PRO A 36 -0.31 -3.62 -0.72
N ARG A 37 0.33 -4.39 0.16
CA ARG A 37 -0.37 -5.23 1.12
C ARG A 37 -1.09 -4.35 2.16
N GLY A 38 -2.42 -4.37 2.11
CA GLY A 38 -3.27 -3.69 3.08
C GLY A 38 -4.04 -4.69 3.95
N PHE A 39 -4.18 -4.38 5.23
CA PHE A 39 -4.98 -5.17 6.17
C PHE A 39 -6.24 -4.41 6.61
N ARG A 40 -7.28 -5.17 6.98
CA ARG A 40 -8.55 -4.60 7.45
C ARG A 40 -8.48 -4.27 8.93
N VAL A 41 -8.87 -3.05 9.29
CA VAL A 41 -9.08 -2.58 10.65
C VAL A 41 -10.53 -2.13 10.75
N GLY A 42 -11.42 -3.07 11.08
CA GLY A 42 -12.86 -2.89 11.00
C GLY A 42 -13.31 -2.54 9.57
N ARG A 43 -13.99 -1.39 9.40
CA ARG A 43 -14.41 -0.87 8.09
C ARG A 43 -13.28 -0.23 7.28
N HIS A 44 -12.16 0.11 7.93
CA HIS A 44 -11.06 0.82 7.31
C HIS A 44 -9.99 -0.16 6.83
N VAL A 45 -9.23 0.25 5.82
CA VAL A 45 -8.01 -0.45 5.42
C VAL A 45 -6.82 0.38 5.85
N ARG A 46 -5.79 -0.31 6.30
CA ARG A 46 -4.51 0.28 6.67
C ARG A 46 -3.42 -0.43 5.92
N PHE A 47 -2.39 0.33 5.56
CA PHE A 47 -1.21 -0.16 4.89
C PHE A 47 -0.02 0.03 5.81
N ASP A 48 0.82 -0.98 5.85
CA ASP A 48 2.10 -0.87 6.52
C ASP A 48 3.07 -0.09 5.60
N PRO A 49 3.77 0.94 6.12
CA PRO A 49 4.68 1.75 5.31
C PRO A 49 5.84 0.92 4.72
N THR A 50 6.32 -0.11 5.42
CA THR A 50 7.38 -0.99 4.93
C THR A 50 6.86 -1.92 3.82
N ASP A 51 5.63 -2.43 3.94
CA ASP A 51 4.99 -3.19 2.85
C ASP A 51 4.75 -2.32 1.61
N VAL A 52 4.31 -1.07 1.79
CA VAL A 52 4.12 -0.12 0.68
C VAL A 52 5.45 0.14 -0.02
N GLN A 53 6.51 0.44 0.72
CA GLN A 53 7.84 0.66 0.16
C GLN A 53 8.35 -0.58 -0.60
N THR A 54 8.18 -1.77 -0.02
CA THR A 54 8.58 -3.04 -0.65
C THR A 54 7.82 -3.27 -1.95
N TRP A 55 6.52 -3.01 -1.96
CA TRP A 55 5.70 -3.12 -3.16
C TRP A 55 6.14 -2.13 -4.25
N VAL A 56 6.36 -0.85 -3.90
CA VAL A 56 6.81 0.17 -4.86
C VAL A 56 8.16 -0.23 -5.46
N ARG A 57 9.10 -0.70 -4.63
CA ARG A 57 10.39 -1.21 -5.10
C ARG A 57 10.20 -2.38 -6.06
N ALA A 58 9.35 -3.35 -5.72
CA ALA A 58 9.04 -4.47 -6.61
C ALA A 58 8.40 -4.03 -7.93
N GLN A 59 7.60 -2.95 -7.95
CA GLN A 59 7.08 -2.38 -9.20
C GLN A 59 8.17 -1.71 -10.04
N MET A 60 9.11 -1.01 -9.41
CA MET A 60 10.26 -0.43 -10.11
C MET A 60 11.18 -1.50 -10.71
N GLU A 61 11.42 -2.60 -9.97
CA GLU A 61 12.23 -3.73 -10.45
C GLU A 61 11.48 -4.57 -11.50
N GLY A 62 10.15 -4.71 -11.37
CA GLY A 62 9.31 -5.40 -12.35
C GLY A 62 9.01 -4.61 -13.63
N ALA A 63 9.21 -3.28 -13.62
CA ALA A 63 9.17 -2.45 -14.83
C ALA A 63 10.46 -2.55 -15.67
N ALA A 64 11.49 -3.23 -15.16
CA ALA A 64 12.76 -3.46 -15.83
C ALA A 64 12.87 -4.84 -16.52
N ALA A 65 11.75 -5.51 -16.80
CA ALA A 65 11.69 -6.78 -17.53
C ALA A 65 10.93 -6.66 -18.85
#